data_AF-A0A6L9LFA1-F1
#
_entry.id   AF-A0A6L9LFA1-F1
#
_cell.length_a   1.000
_cell.length_b   1.000
_cell.length_c   1.000
_cell.angle_alpha   90.00
_cell.angle_beta   90.00
_cell.angle_gamma   90.00
#
_symmetry.space_group_name_H-M   'P 1'
#
loop_
_entity.id
_entity.type
_entity.pdbx_description
1 polymer ?
#
loop_
_entity_poly.entity_id
_entity_poly.type
_entity_poly.pdbx_seq_one_letter_code
_entity_poly.pdbx_strand_id
1 'polypeptide(L)'
;MDFTVNRSGPGKRERLTLTNSIVGNGEMKNIGKAIHSPYQLKFVRQYADQHPPVADSIEHPLLRSIEIADIDGSLTRKLTSELTGNFSIRFPYTTALKKIDFYSVTPDKGTIKIHTIQIKP
;
A
#
# COMPACT_ATOMS: atom_id res chain seq x y z
N MET A 1 1.28 9.85 7.72
CA MET A 1 1.97 8.59 8.04
C MET A 1 2.77 8.22 6.83
N ASP A 2 4.05 7.92 7.02
CA ASP A 2 4.99 7.57 5.95
C ASP A 2 5.34 6.09 6.07
N PHE A 3 5.36 5.43 4.92
CA PHE A 3 5.51 3.99 4.82
C PHE A 3 6.54 3.62 3.77
N THR A 4 7.30 2.57 4.09
CA THR A 4 8.15 1.86 3.12
C THR A 4 7.56 0.48 2.89
N VAL A 5 7.34 0.13 1.62
CA VAL A 5 7.02 -1.22 1.19
C VAL A 5 8.30 -1.83 0.62
N ASN A 6 8.66 -3.02 1.09
CA ASN A 6 9.75 -3.79 0.53
C ASN A 6 9.33 -5.23 0.22
N ARG A 7 9.99 -5.80 -0.78
CA ARG A 7 9.87 -7.22 -1.14
C ARG A 7 11.27 -7.79 -1.40
N SER A 8 11.48 -9.04 -1.01
CA SER A 8 12.74 -9.77 -1.21
C SER A 8 12.90 -10.35 -2.62
N GLY A 9 11.90 -10.19 -3.49
CA GLY A 9 11.92 -10.62 -4.88
C GLY A 9 10.50 -10.68 -5.48
N PRO A 10 10.36 -10.86 -6.81
CA PRO A 10 9.06 -11.07 -7.44
C PRO A 10 8.34 -12.29 -6.83
N GLY A 11 7.05 -12.16 -6.49
CA GLY A 11 6.29 -13.26 -5.91
C GLY A 11 6.62 -13.58 -4.44
N LYS A 12 7.38 -12.73 -3.75
CA LYS A 12 7.67 -12.88 -2.32
C LYS A 12 6.70 -12.06 -1.48
N ARG A 13 6.73 -12.30 -0.16
CA ARG A 13 5.89 -11.57 0.80
C ARG A 13 6.30 -10.10 0.84
N GLU A 14 5.32 -9.22 0.66
CA GLU A 14 5.50 -7.79 0.88
C GLU A 14 5.57 -7.51 2.38
N ARG A 15 6.50 -6.65 2.77
CA ARG A 15 6.60 -6.11 4.12
C ARG A 15 6.42 -4.60 4.04
N LEU A 16 5.42 -4.14 4.78
CA LEU A 16 5.10 -2.74 4.95
C LEU A 16 5.66 -2.31 6.31
N THR A 17 6.43 -1.24 6.31
CA THR A 17 7.06 -0.67 7.51
C THR A 17 6.59 0.76 7.67
N LEU A 18 6.01 1.09 8.82
CA LEU A 18 5.72 2.47 9.20
C LEU A 18 7.04 3.14 9.58
N THR A 19 7.47 4.11 8.79
CA THR A 19 8.72 4.84 9.04
C THR A 19 8.49 6.10 9.86
N ASN A 20 7.30 6.71 9.73
CA ASN A 20 6.95 7.91 10.49
C ASN A 20 5.42 8.02 10.67
N SER A 21 4.98 8.41 11.87
CA SER A 21 3.57 8.66 12.19
C SER A 21 3.41 9.92 13.02
N ILE A 22 2.53 10.81 12.55
CA ILE A 22 2.07 11.98 13.31
C ILE A 22 0.80 11.61 14.12
N VAL A 23 0.13 10.50 13.77
CA VAL A 23 -1.16 10.09 14.34
C VAL A 23 -0.94 8.84 15.19
N GLY A 24 -0.53 9.05 16.45
CA GLY A 24 -0.38 8.01 17.47
C GLY A 24 0.70 6.95 17.20
N ASN A 25 1.22 6.34 18.27
CA ASN A 25 2.09 5.16 18.20
C ASN A 25 1.24 3.92 17.90
N GLY A 26 0.94 3.71 16.61
CA GLY A 26 0.17 2.55 16.16
C GLY A 26 1.01 1.26 16.12
N GLU A 27 0.40 0.13 16.49
CA GLU A 27 1.03 -1.19 16.37
C GLU A 27 0.73 -1.81 15.00
N MET A 28 1.79 -2.23 14.30
CA MET A 28 1.72 -2.90 13.00
C MET A 28 1.59 -4.41 13.14
N LYS A 29 0.51 -4.99 12.62
CA LYS A 29 0.37 -6.45 12.48
C LYS A 29 0.55 -6.86 11.02
N ASN A 30 1.69 -7.50 10.73
CA ASN A 30 1.95 -8.06 9.40
C ASN A 30 1.20 -9.39 9.21
N ILE A 31 0.23 -9.37 8.31
CA ILE A 31 -0.63 -10.52 7.98
C ILE A 31 -0.48 -10.94 6.51
N GLY A 32 0.44 -10.32 5.77
CA GLY A 32 0.51 -10.44 4.31
C GLY A 32 0.88 -11.83 3.80
N LYS A 33 0.29 -12.18 2.65
CA LYS A 33 0.63 -13.34 1.82
C LYS A 33 1.54 -12.89 0.66
N ALA A 34 2.17 -13.85 -0.01
CA ALA A 34 3.03 -13.58 -1.17
C ALA A 34 2.24 -13.06 -2.39
N ILE A 35 2.76 -12.00 -3.02
CA ILE A 35 2.11 -11.27 -4.12
C ILE A 35 3.07 -11.17 -5.31
N HIS A 36 2.58 -11.48 -6.52
CA HIS A 36 3.41 -11.54 -7.73
C HIS A 36 3.37 -10.22 -8.52
N SER A 37 2.21 -9.56 -8.60
CA SER A 37 2.01 -8.38 -9.45
C SER A 37 1.06 -7.37 -8.80
N PRO A 38 1.55 -6.57 -7.83
CA PRO A 38 0.70 -5.61 -7.17
C PRO A 38 0.45 -4.39 -8.08
N TYR A 39 -0.82 -4.05 -8.31
CA TYR A 39 -1.24 -2.97 -9.19
C TYR A 39 -1.66 -1.72 -8.41
N GLN A 40 -2.46 -1.90 -7.36
CA GLN A 40 -2.90 -0.82 -6.47
C GLN A 40 -2.68 -1.21 -5.02
N LEU A 41 -2.44 -0.19 -4.19
CA LEU A 41 -2.51 -0.32 -2.75
C LEU A 41 -3.83 0.32 -2.28
N LYS A 42 -4.74 -0.49 -1.76
CA LYS A 42 -6.00 -0.03 -1.17
C LYS A 42 -5.85 0.03 0.35
N PHE A 43 -6.36 1.09 0.97
CA PHE A 43 -6.41 1.20 2.42
C PHE A 43 -7.81 1.56 2.87
N VAL A 44 -8.24 0.94 3.97
CA VAL A 44 -9.57 1.11 4.54
C VAL A 44 -9.42 1.61 5.97
N ARG A 45 -9.90 2.82 6.21
CA ARG A 45 -9.95 3.47 7.51
C ARG A 45 -11.20 3.01 8.24
N GLN A 46 -11.04 2.46 9.44
CA GLN A 46 -12.15 2.04 10.29
C GLN A 46 -12.23 2.91 11.54
N TYR A 47 -13.42 3.41 11.81
CA TYR A 47 -13.71 4.32 12.91
C TYR A 47 -14.46 3.61 14.03
N ALA A 48 -14.32 4.10 15.25
CA ALA A 48 -15.00 3.57 16.44
C ALA A 48 -16.43 4.10 16.61
N ASP A 49 -16.77 5.22 15.97
CA ASP A 49 -17.94 6.05 16.26
C ASP A 49 -19.07 5.92 15.22
N GLN A 50 -19.37 4.70 14.78
CA GLN A 50 -20.40 4.39 13.77
C GLN A 50 -20.21 5.06 12.38
N HIS A 51 -19.16 5.86 12.16
CA HIS A 51 -18.84 6.34 10.82
C HIS A 51 -18.55 5.16 9.89
N PRO A 52 -19.06 5.22 8.64
CA PRO A 52 -18.80 4.17 7.67
C PRO A 52 -17.31 4.06 7.36
N PRO A 53 -16.79 2.85 7.10
CA PRO A 53 -15.41 2.67 6.67
C PRO A 53 -15.15 3.45 5.38
N VAL A 54 -14.04 4.20 5.36
CA VAL A 54 -13.64 4.95 4.16
C VAL A 54 -12.50 4.22 3.48
N ALA A 55 -12.69 3.90 2.20
CA ALA A 55 -11.72 3.19 1.39
C ALA A 55 -11.12 4.12 0.34
N ASP A 56 -9.80 4.11 0.25
CA ASP A 56 -9.04 4.84 -0.77
C ASP A 56 -8.03 3.89 -1.41
N SER A 57 -7.53 4.27 -2.58
CA SER A 57 -6.53 3.50 -3.32
C SER A 57 -5.52 4.40 -4.00
N ILE A 58 -4.27 3.95 -4.03
CA ILE A 58 -3.18 4.57 -4.77
C ILE A 58 -2.55 3.55 -5.71
N GLU A 59 -1.83 4.02 -6.72
CA GLU A 59 -0.93 3.15 -7.50
C GLU A 59 0.06 2.47 -6.56
N HIS A 60 0.35 1.19 -6.82
CA HIS A 60 1.21 0.44 -5.92
C HIS A 60 2.64 1.01 -5.96
N PRO A 61 3.28 1.31 -4.81
CA PRO A 61 4.62 1.93 -4.78
C PRO A 61 5.72 1.08 -5.43
N LEU A 62 5.48 -0.24 -5.53
CA LEU A 62 6.37 -1.18 -6.22
C LEU A 62 6.06 -1.32 -7.71
N LEU A 63 5.08 -0.60 -8.24
CA LEU A 63 4.77 -0.55 -9.66
C LEU A 63 5.39 0.73 -10.24
N ARG A 64 6.22 0.58 -11.27
CA ARG A 64 6.66 1.71 -12.09
C ARG A 64 6.28 1.44 -13.54
N SER A 65 5.66 2.43 -14.16
CA SER A 65 5.44 2.46 -15.59
C SER A 65 6.55 3.30 -16.21
N ILE A 66 7.44 2.66 -16.97
CA ILE A 66 8.46 3.37 -17.74
C ILE A 66 7.99 3.36 -19.20
N GLU A 67 7.85 4.55 -19.77
CA GLU A 67 7.67 4.72 -21.21
C GLU A 67 9.04 4.96 -21.83
N ILE A 68 9.45 4.05 -22.72
CA ILE A 68 10.71 4.16 -23.45
C ILE A 68 10.32 4.53 -24.88
N ALA A 69 10.81 5.68 -25.34
CA ALA A 69 10.76 6.03 -26.75
C ALA A 69 11.86 5.22 -27.46
N ASP A 70 11.44 4.34 -28.35
CA ASP A 70 12.34 3.51 -29.14
C ASP A 70 12.85 4.29 -30.36
N ILE A 71 13.95 3.81 -30.96
CA ILE A 71 14.66 4.52 -32.03
C ILE A 71 13.83 4.69 -33.31
N ASP A 72 12.79 3.88 -33.47
CA ASP A 72 11.82 3.92 -34.57
C ASP A 72 10.65 4.90 -34.34
N GLY A 73 10.65 5.61 -33.20
CA GLY A 73 9.58 6.53 -32.81
C GLY A 73 8.38 5.84 -32.14
N SER A 74 8.45 4.54 -31.87
CA SER A 74 7.44 3.84 -31.09
C SER A 74 7.61 4.10 -29.59
N LEU A 75 6.49 4.18 -28.86
CA LEU A 75 6.49 4.28 -27.40
C LEU A 75 6.20 2.89 -26.83
N THR A 76 7.20 2.25 -26.24
CA THR A 76 7.01 0.99 -25.52
C THR A 76 6.82 1.27 -24.03
N ARG A 77 5.63 0.95 -23.51
CA ARG A 77 5.34 1.01 -22.08
C ARG A 77 5.77 -0.29 -21.40
N LYS A 78 6.80 -0.22 -20.56
CA LYS A 78 7.28 -1.36 -19.77
C LYS A 78 6.87 -1.17 -18.31
N LEU A 79 6.10 -2.13 -17.79
CA LEU A 79 5.79 -2.22 -16.38
C LEU A 79 6.97 -2.91 -15.68
N THR A 80 7.69 -2.15 -14.86
CA THR A 80 8.72 -2.69 -13.97
C THR A 80 8.18 -2.75 -12.56
N SER A 81 8.67 -3.71 -11.80
CA SER A 81 8.33 -3.79 -10.39
C SER A 81 9.56 -3.65 -9.52
N GLU A 82 9.57 -2.61 -8.71
CA GLU A 82 10.66 -2.27 -7.81
C GLU A 82 10.68 -3.21 -6.59
N LEU A 83 11.84 -3.34 -5.94
CA LEU A 83 11.95 -4.11 -4.70
C LEU A 83 11.58 -3.28 -3.46
N THR A 84 11.65 -1.96 -3.57
CA THR A 84 11.36 -1.02 -2.49
C THR A 84 10.60 0.19 -3.04
N GLY A 85 9.57 0.64 -2.32
CA GLY A 85 8.81 1.83 -2.67
C GLY A 85 8.35 2.56 -1.40
N ASN A 86 8.21 3.88 -1.49
CA ASN A 86 7.77 4.71 -0.37
C ASN A 86 6.45 5.38 -0.73
N PHE A 87 5.57 5.55 0.25
CA PHE A 87 4.35 6.32 0.08
C PHE A 87 3.94 6.99 1.39
N SER A 88 3.23 8.09 1.27
CA SER A 88 2.70 8.84 2.41
C SER A 88 1.20 8.90 2.32
N ILE A 89 0.52 8.60 3.43
CA ILE A 89 -0.92 8.82 3.56
C ILE A 89 -1.13 9.99 4.54
N ARG A 90 -1.92 10.97 4.11
CA ARG A 90 -2.39 12.07 4.96
C ARG A 90 -3.91 12.08 4.98
N PHE A 91 -4.48 12.17 6.17
CA PHE A 91 -5.91 12.35 6.39
C PHE A 91 -6.12 13.25 7.61
N PRO A 92 -7.29 13.92 7.72
CA PRO A 92 -7.62 14.72 8.89
C PRO A 92 -7.54 13.89 10.17
N TYR A 93 -6.94 14.45 11.22
CA TYR A 93 -6.86 13.79 12.52
C TYR A 93 -8.26 13.63 13.13
N THR A 94 -8.54 12.44 13.65
CA THR A 94 -9.76 12.16 14.43
C THR A 94 -9.45 11.09 15.47
N THR A 95 -9.92 11.30 16.70
CA THR A 95 -9.78 10.36 17.82
C THR A 95 -10.61 9.09 17.62
N ALA A 96 -11.57 9.13 16.69
CA ALA A 96 -12.39 7.98 16.36
C ALA A 96 -11.68 6.96 15.47
N LEU A 97 -10.52 7.29 14.87
CA LEU A 97 -9.81 6.37 14.00
C LEU A 97 -9.22 5.21 14.81
N LYS A 98 -9.76 4.00 14.60
CA LYS A 98 -9.40 2.80 15.36
C LYS A 98 -8.31 1.99 14.70
N LYS A 99 -8.42 1.77 13.39
CA LYS A 99 -7.43 0.99 12.63
C LYS A 99 -7.46 1.32 11.15
N ILE A 100 -6.37 0.97 10.49
CA ILE A 100 -6.21 1.08 9.04
C ILE A 100 -5.85 -0.30 8.50
N ASP A 101 -6.68 -0.82 7.61
CA ASP A 101 -6.44 -2.07 6.92
C ASP A 101 -5.88 -1.81 5.51
N PHE A 102 -4.73 -2.38 5.21
CA PHE A 102 -4.07 -2.30 3.91
C PHE A 102 -4.31 -3.56 3.10
N TYR A 103 -4.58 -3.37 1.82
CA TYR A 103 -4.81 -4.42 0.85
C TYR A 103 -3.96 -4.15 -0.39
N SER A 104 -3.30 -5.19 -0.90
CA SER A 104 -2.68 -5.16 -2.21
C SER A 104 -3.70 -5.71 -3.22
N VAL A 105 -3.92 -4.95 -4.30
CA VAL A 105 -4.81 -5.32 -5.39
C VAL A 105 -3.95 -5.86 -6.52
N THR A 106 -4.25 -7.08 -6.93
CA THR A 106 -3.48 -7.83 -7.93
C THR A 106 -4.41 -8.31 -9.04
N PRO A 107 -3.95 -8.36 -10.31
CA PRO A 107 -4.77 -8.88 -11.40
C PRO A 107 -5.14 -10.37 -11.24
N ASP A 108 -4.25 -11.16 -10.64
CA ASP A 108 -4.37 -12.62 -10.53
C ASP A 108 -5.22 -13.08 -9.33
N LYS A 109 -5.06 -12.43 -8.17
CA LYS A 109 -5.71 -12.86 -6.90
C LYS A 109 -6.72 -11.85 -6.37
N GLY A 110 -6.97 -10.77 -7.09
CA GLY A 110 -7.87 -9.70 -6.65
C GLY A 110 -7.31 -8.93 -5.47
N THR A 111 -8.16 -8.61 -4.49
CA THR A 111 -7.79 -7.78 -3.32
C THR A 111 -7.35 -8.64 -2.14
N ILE A 112 -6.07 -8.59 -1.77
CA ILE A 112 -5.49 -9.35 -0.66
C ILE A 112 -5.13 -8.40 0.49
N LYS A 113 -5.61 -8.70 1.70
CA LYS A 113 -5.20 -7.95 2.90
C LYS A 113 -3.74 -8.24 3.24
N ILE A 114 -2.92 -7.19 3.34
CA ILE A 114 -1.48 -7.29 3.60
C ILE A 114 -1.11 -6.84 5.01
N HIS A 115 -1.80 -5.85 5.56
CA HIS A 115 -1.42 -5.25 6.83
C HIS A 115 -2.61 -4.67 7.58
N THR A 116 -2.51 -4.63 8.90
CA THR A 116 -3.41 -3.82 9.75
C THR A 116 -2.58 -2.99 10.70
N ILE A 117 -2.84 -1.69 10.74
CA ILE A 117 -2.32 -0.78 11.76
C ILE A 117 -3.43 -0.56 12.77
N GLN A 118 -3.18 -0.92 14.03
CA GLN A 118 -4.05 -0.54 15.14
C GLN A 118 -3.60 0.83 15.63
N ILE A 119 -4.51 1.80 15.68
CA ILE A 119 -4.22 3.11 16.23
C ILE A 119 -4.66 3.10 17.69
N LYS A 120 -3.72 3.37 18.59
CA LYS A 120 -4.03 3.61 20.00
C LYS A 120 -4.47 5.07 20.16
N PRO A 121 -5.56 5.32 20.90
CA PRO A 121 -5.97 6.68 21.24
C PRO A 121 -4.90 7.40 22.07
#